data_AF-A0A528HC04-F1
#
_entry.id   AF-A0A528HC04-F1
#
_cell.length_a   1.000
_cell.length_b   1.000
_cell.length_c   1.000
_cell.angle_alpha   90.00
_cell.angle_beta   90.00
_cell.angle_gamma   90.00
#
_symmetry.space_group_name_H-M   'P 1'
#
loop_
_entity.id
_entity.type
_entity.pdbx_description
1 polymer ?
#
loop_
_entity_poly.entity_id
_entity_poly.type
_entity_poly.pdbx_seq_one_letter_code
_entity_poly.pdbx_strand_id
1 'polypeptide(L)'
;IAALSTDKSDLSRYIAVARSIPINLATQIGPASKAGRSRWVSLAEGLGRSKAMDAINVVLESEQFRNSDSDTRFALVFKAVSKPPARPSKKVKAWSTPKGKKAARIRQEVGRTALIFDEKLVPAFGEYVADQLDRLYTQFLEINEGGESDQQ
;
A
#
# COMPACT_ATOMS: atom_id res chain seq x y z
N ILE A 1 13.15 -50.96 0.34
CA ILE A 1 13.53 -49.99 1.38
C ILE A 1 14.10 -48.76 0.67
N ALA A 2 13.27 -47.77 0.37
CA ALA A 2 13.71 -46.49 -0.20
C ALA A 2 13.98 -45.55 0.97
N ALA A 3 15.24 -45.50 1.41
CA ALA A 3 15.69 -44.65 2.49
C ALA A 3 15.51 -43.18 2.10
N LEU A 4 14.92 -42.43 3.02
CA LEU A 4 14.65 -41.00 3.01
C LEU A 4 15.95 -40.19 2.85
N SER A 5 16.49 -40.11 1.63
CA SER A 5 17.56 -39.17 1.27
C SER A 5 16.97 -37.79 1.01
N THR A 6 16.09 -37.30 1.90
CA THR A 6 15.69 -35.89 1.90
C THR A 6 16.81 -35.13 2.56
N ASP A 7 17.72 -34.65 1.72
CA ASP A 7 18.87 -33.81 1.97
C ASP A 7 18.89 -33.08 3.33
N LYS A 8 19.88 -33.42 4.16
CA LYS A 8 20.24 -32.72 5.42
C LYS A 8 20.46 -31.21 5.21
N SER A 9 20.82 -30.81 3.99
CA SER A 9 21.00 -29.42 3.58
C SER A 9 19.68 -28.65 3.47
N ASP A 10 18.60 -29.32 3.05
CA ASP A 10 17.28 -28.74 2.91
C ASP A 10 16.64 -28.47 4.27
N LEU A 11 16.79 -29.39 5.24
CA LEU A 11 16.28 -29.19 6.60
C LEU A 11 16.87 -27.95 7.29
N SER A 12 18.18 -27.72 7.12
CA SER A 12 18.86 -26.54 7.67
C SER A 12 18.37 -25.24 7.03
N ARG A 13 18.12 -25.27 5.71
CA ARG A 13 17.53 -24.14 4.98
C ARG A 13 16.09 -23.87 5.44
N TYR A 14 15.30 -24.90 5.71
CA TYR A 14 13.95 -24.75 6.22
C TYR A 14 13.90 -24.23 7.65
N ILE A 15 14.82 -24.63 8.52
CA ILE A 15 14.97 -24.05 9.86
C ILE A 15 15.30 -22.55 9.76
N ALA A 16 16.17 -22.16 8.83
CA ALA A 16 16.50 -20.76 8.59
C ALA A 16 15.28 -19.95 8.10
N VAL A 17 14.49 -20.51 7.18
CA VAL A 17 13.23 -19.90 6.67
C VAL A 17 12.17 -19.80 7.77
N ALA A 18 12.02 -20.82 8.60
CA ALA A 18 11.10 -20.79 9.74
C ALA A 18 11.51 -19.75 10.78
N ARG A 19 12.82 -19.48 10.92
CA ARG A 19 13.36 -18.46 11.83
C ARG A 19 13.28 -17.03 11.29
N SER A 20 13.28 -16.85 9.97
CA SER A 20 13.20 -15.53 9.35
C SER A 20 11.77 -14.97 9.27
N ILE A 21 10.77 -15.84 9.43
CA ILE A 21 9.36 -15.43 9.50
C ILE A 21 9.00 -15.15 10.96
N PRO A 22 8.50 -13.94 11.31
CA PRO A 22 8.05 -13.64 12.66
C PRO A 22 6.98 -14.62 13.14
N ILE A 23 7.12 -15.14 14.36
CA ILE A 23 6.19 -16.13 14.94
C ILE A 23 4.75 -15.62 14.94
N ASN A 24 4.55 -14.34 15.27
CA ASN A 24 3.27 -13.65 15.20
C ASN A 24 2.60 -13.78 13.81
N LEU A 25 3.37 -13.64 12.73
CA LEU A 25 2.85 -13.70 11.37
C LEU A 25 2.49 -15.14 11.01
N ALA A 26 3.35 -16.10 11.35
CA ALA A 26 3.09 -17.52 11.13
C ALA A 26 1.83 -18.00 11.86
N THR A 27 1.63 -17.57 13.12
CA THR A 27 0.42 -17.90 13.90
C THR A 27 -0.84 -17.28 13.29
N GLN A 28 -0.79 -16.04 12.80
CA GLN A 28 -1.94 -15.38 12.17
C GLN A 28 -2.33 -16.03 10.83
N ILE A 29 -1.37 -16.52 10.05
CA ILE A 29 -1.65 -17.26 8.81
C ILE A 29 -2.25 -18.63 9.14
N GLY A 30 -1.68 -19.33 10.12
CA GLY A 30 -2.07 -20.69 10.47
C GLY A 30 -1.54 -21.75 9.49
N PRO A 31 -1.97 -23.02 9.62
CA PRO A 31 -1.45 -24.11 8.80
C PRO A 31 -1.92 -23.99 7.34
N ALA A 32 -1.04 -23.52 6.46
CA ALA A 32 -1.27 -23.36 5.02
C ALA A 32 -0.57 -24.48 4.22
N SER A 33 -1.19 -25.65 4.13
CA SER A 33 -0.61 -26.85 3.52
C SER A 33 -0.48 -26.73 1.99
N LYS A 34 -1.35 -25.95 1.33
CA LYS A 34 -1.34 -25.76 -0.13
C LYS A 34 -0.33 -24.71 -0.59
N ALA A 35 0.25 -23.93 0.33
CA ALA A 35 1.29 -22.97 0.01
C ALA A 35 2.53 -23.64 -0.60
N GLY A 36 2.87 -24.84 -0.10
CA GLY A 36 4.06 -25.57 -0.52
C GLY A 36 5.37 -24.92 -0.05
N ARG A 37 6.43 -25.74 0.04
CA ARG A 37 7.73 -25.33 0.62
C ARG A 37 8.36 -24.14 -0.10
N SER A 38 8.35 -24.16 -1.43
CA SER A 38 8.93 -23.10 -2.26
C SER A 38 8.35 -21.71 -1.96
N ARG A 39 7.04 -21.57 -1.76
CA ARG A 39 6.42 -20.27 -1.49
C ARG A 39 6.76 -19.73 -0.11
N TRP A 40 6.95 -20.60 0.89
CA TRP A 40 7.40 -20.19 2.22
C TRP A 40 8.83 -19.63 2.19
N VAL A 41 9.72 -20.21 1.37
CA VAL A 41 11.06 -19.65 1.15
C VAL A 41 10.99 -18.27 0.50
N SER A 42 10.20 -18.13 -0.57
CA SER A 42 10.03 -16.84 -1.24
C SER A 42 9.37 -15.78 -0.34
N LEU A 43 8.49 -16.18 0.58
CA LEU A 43 7.94 -15.27 1.60
C LEU A 43 9.03 -14.74 2.52
N ALA A 44 9.88 -15.64 3.05
CA ALA A 44 11.00 -15.28 3.90
C ALA A 44 12.01 -14.34 3.22
N GLU A 45 12.35 -14.60 1.96
CA GLU A 45 13.21 -13.71 1.17
C GLU A 45 12.58 -12.32 0.98
N GLY A 46 11.27 -12.27 0.73
CA GLY A 46 10.56 -11.02 0.52
C GLY A 46 10.37 -10.19 1.79
N LEU A 47 10.34 -10.82 2.97
CA LEU A 47 10.31 -10.11 4.27
C LEU A 47 11.55 -9.25 4.50
N GLY A 48 12.70 -9.60 3.89
CA GLY A 48 13.92 -8.79 3.97
C GLY A 48 13.87 -7.46 3.21
N ARG A 49 12.79 -7.18 2.47
CA ARG A 49 12.63 -5.94 1.69
C ARG A 49 12.09 -4.81 2.59
N SER A 50 12.62 -3.61 2.39
CA SER A 50 12.08 -2.39 3.01
C SER A 50 10.59 -2.24 2.66
N LYS A 51 9.75 -1.97 3.68
CA LYS A 51 8.26 -1.85 3.63
C LYS A 51 7.46 -3.16 3.48
N ALA A 52 8.09 -4.33 3.54
CA ALA A 52 7.35 -5.60 3.50
C ALA A 52 6.38 -5.74 4.69
N MET A 53 6.83 -5.40 5.90
CA MET A 53 6.01 -5.49 7.12
C MET A 53 4.82 -4.53 7.10
N ASP A 54 4.98 -3.30 6.58
CA ASP A 54 3.86 -2.35 6.46
C ASP A 54 2.77 -2.90 5.53
N ALA A 55 3.16 -3.48 4.39
CA ALA A 55 2.22 -4.09 3.44
C ALA A 55 1.51 -5.31 4.04
N ILE A 56 2.20 -6.08 4.88
CA ILE A 56 1.62 -7.22 5.60
C ILE A 56 0.60 -6.74 6.63
N ASN A 57 0.93 -5.73 7.44
CA ASN A 57 0.02 -5.20 8.47
C ASN A 57 -1.31 -4.74 7.88
N VAL A 58 -1.29 -4.04 6.73
CA VAL A 58 -2.51 -3.67 6.01
C VAL A 58 -3.35 -4.88 5.60
N VAL A 59 -2.71 -5.99 5.19
CA VAL A 59 -3.43 -7.22 4.86
C VAL A 59 -4.01 -7.87 6.12
N LEU A 60 -3.27 -7.92 7.22
CA LEU A 60 -3.72 -8.51 8.48
C LEU A 60 -4.94 -7.78 9.05
N GLU A 61 -5.02 -6.46 8.87
CA GLU A 61 -6.17 -5.64 9.29
C GLU A 61 -7.42 -5.81 8.40
N SER A 62 -7.26 -6.36 7.20
CA SER A 62 -8.37 -6.50 6.25
C SER A 62 -9.42 -7.52 6.70
N GLU A 63 -10.69 -7.21 6.48
CA GLU A 63 -11.79 -8.18 6.70
C GLU A 63 -11.64 -9.43 5.84
N GLN A 64 -11.10 -9.27 4.62
CA GLN A 64 -10.83 -10.39 3.74
C GLN A 64 -9.87 -11.39 4.39
N PHE A 65 -8.80 -10.93 5.03
CA PHE A 65 -7.86 -11.81 5.73
C PHE A 65 -8.51 -12.50 6.93
N ARG A 66 -9.26 -11.76 7.74
CA ARG A 66 -9.93 -12.30 8.93
C ARG A 66 -10.98 -13.37 8.61
N ASN A 67 -11.67 -13.23 7.48
CA ASN A 67 -12.72 -14.16 7.03
C ASN A 67 -12.21 -15.30 6.14
N SER A 68 -10.90 -15.39 5.91
CA SER A 68 -10.29 -16.36 5.00
C SER A 68 -9.72 -17.59 5.72
N ASP A 69 -9.64 -18.72 5.00
CA ASP A 69 -8.92 -19.91 5.45
C ASP A 69 -7.39 -19.70 5.44
N SER A 70 -6.63 -20.59 6.10
CA SER A 70 -5.18 -20.46 6.25
C SER A 70 -4.43 -20.39 4.91
N ASP A 71 -4.87 -21.15 3.90
CA ASP A 71 -4.25 -21.13 2.57
C ASP A 71 -4.47 -19.78 1.87
N THR A 72 -5.68 -19.22 1.98
CA THR A 72 -6.02 -17.92 1.41
C THR A 72 -5.32 -16.79 2.17
N ARG A 73 -5.25 -16.88 3.51
CA ARG A 73 -4.46 -15.96 4.34
C ARG A 73 -2.99 -15.93 3.92
N PHE A 74 -2.39 -17.11 3.69
CA PHE A 74 -1.03 -17.20 3.15
C PHE A 74 -0.93 -16.52 1.79
N ALA A 75 -1.85 -16.81 0.86
CA ALA A 75 -1.83 -16.22 -0.47
C ALA A 75 -1.93 -14.68 -0.45
N LEU A 76 -2.73 -14.12 0.45
CA LEU A 76 -2.87 -12.67 0.64
C LEU A 76 -1.57 -12.03 1.15
N VAL A 77 -0.96 -12.62 2.19
CA VAL A 77 0.34 -12.17 2.73
C VAL A 77 1.44 -12.31 1.68
N PHE A 78 1.51 -13.47 1.02
CA PHE A 78 2.47 -13.73 -0.04
C PHE A 78 2.36 -12.72 -1.18
N LYS A 79 1.14 -12.34 -1.57
CA LYS A 79 0.90 -11.32 -2.59
C LYS A 79 1.34 -9.92 -2.15
N ALA A 80 1.17 -9.57 -0.87
CA ALA A 80 1.62 -8.28 -0.32
C ALA A 80 3.14 -8.13 -0.37
N VAL A 81 3.86 -9.23 -0.11
CA VAL A 81 5.33 -9.28 -0.10
C VAL A 81 5.91 -9.47 -1.52
N SER A 82 5.19 -10.17 -2.39
CA SER A 82 5.60 -10.43 -3.78
C SER A 82 5.33 -9.27 -4.73
N LYS A 83 4.39 -8.37 -4.39
CA LYS A 83 4.22 -7.13 -5.15
C LYS A 83 5.38 -6.19 -4.87
N PRO A 84 5.99 -5.56 -5.90
CA PRO A 84 6.84 -4.39 -5.65
C PRO A 84 6.03 -3.38 -4.83
N PRO A 85 6.63 -2.71 -3.84
CA PRO A 85 5.93 -1.94 -2.82
C PRO A 85 4.85 -1.10 -3.49
N ALA A 86 3.60 -1.42 -3.20
CA ALA A 86 2.48 -0.71 -3.77
C ALA A 86 2.68 0.76 -3.40
N ARG A 87 2.91 1.60 -4.42
CA ARG A 87 2.92 3.06 -4.24
C ARG A 87 1.68 3.39 -3.40
N PRO A 88 1.82 4.13 -2.29
CA PRO A 88 0.71 4.45 -1.42
C PRO A 88 -0.45 4.90 -2.30
N SER A 89 -1.63 4.32 -2.07
CA SER A 89 -2.82 4.53 -2.89
C SER A 89 -3.00 6.03 -3.10
N LYS A 90 -2.58 6.52 -4.26
CA LYS A 90 -2.71 7.93 -4.60
C LYS A 90 -4.20 8.19 -4.60
N LYS A 91 -4.69 9.01 -3.67
CA LYS A 91 -6.06 9.53 -3.77
C LYS A 91 -6.05 10.46 -4.97
N VAL A 92 -6.37 9.89 -6.15
CA VAL A 92 -6.47 10.64 -7.40
C VAL A 92 -7.92 11.09 -7.52
N LYS A 93 -8.20 12.33 -7.15
CA LYS A 93 -9.50 12.96 -7.39
C LYS A 93 -9.48 13.55 -8.79
N ALA A 94 -10.31 13.02 -9.69
CA ALA A 94 -10.51 13.62 -11.00
C ALA A 94 -11.47 14.80 -10.85
N TRP A 95 -11.11 15.95 -11.43
CA TRP A 95 -11.97 17.11 -11.57
C TRP A 95 -12.35 17.26 -13.04
N SER A 96 -13.65 17.44 -13.29
CA SER A 96 -14.20 17.67 -14.62
C SER A 96 -14.63 19.12 -14.73
N THR A 97 -14.48 19.69 -15.93
CA THR A 97 -15.12 20.98 -16.22
C THR A 97 -16.64 20.84 -16.16
N PRO A 98 -17.39 21.96 -16.01
CA PRO A 98 -18.86 21.96 -16.13
C PRO A 98 -19.37 21.38 -17.46
N LYS A 99 -18.51 21.31 -18.49
CA LYS A 99 -18.77 20.66 -19.78
C LYS A 99 -18.53 19.13 -19.78
N GLY A 100 -18.33 18.52 -18.62
CA GLY A 100 -18.25 17.06 -18.42
C GLY A 100 -16.92 16.40 -18.78
N LYS A 101 -15.93 17.14 -19.28
CA LYS A 101 -14.61 16.58 -19.63
C LYS A 101 -13.65 16.64 -18.44
N LYS A 102 -12.97 15.52 -18.15
CA LYS A 102 -11.97 15.40 -17.08
C LYS A 102 -10.76 16.28 -17.38
N ALA A 103 -10.73 17.48 -16.79
CA ALA A 103 -9.75 18.51 -17.12
C ALA A 103 -8.62 18.63 -16.10
N ALA A 104 -8.78 18.10 -14.89
CA ALA A 104 -7.72 18.07 -13.91
C ALA A 104 -7.71 16.79 -13.06
N ARG A 105 -6.55 16.47 -12.51
CA ARG A 105 -6.35 15.40 -11.54
C ARG A 105 -5.59 15.94 -10.36
N ILE A 106 -6.19 15.81 -9.18
CA ILE A 106 -5.56 16.13 -7.91
C ILE A 106 -5.01 14.83 -7.36
N ARG A 107 -3.69 14.77 -7.19
CA ARG A 107 -3.01 13.64 -6.56
C ARG A 107 -2.56 14.07 -5.18
N GLN A 108 -3.06 13.39 -4.16
CA GLN A 108 -2.58 13.55 -2.79
C GLN A 108 -1.64 12.39 -2.45
N GLU A 109 -0.45 12.76 -1.98
CA GLU A 109 0.60 11.89 -1.44
C GLU A 109 0.96 12.37 -0.03
N VAL A 110 1.63 11.54 0.77
CA VAL A 110 2.03 11.92 2.13
C VAL A 110 2.97 13.13 2.06
N GLY A 111 2.52 14.28 2.58
CA GLY A 111 3.26 15.54 2.57
C GLY A 111 3.31 16.28 1.22
N ARG A 112 2.57 15.84 0.19
CA ARG A 112 2.57 16.50 -1.12
C ARG A 112 1.22 16.39 -1.81
N THR A 113 0.72 17.52 -2.31
CA THR A 113 -0.43 17.56 -3.22
C THR A 113 0.03 18.07 -4.58
N ALA A 114 -0.33 17.36 -5.66
CA ALA A 114 -0.05 17.77 -7.03
C ALA A 114 -1.36 17.94 -7.79
N LEU A 115 -1.59 19.12 -8.36
CA LEU A 115 -2.66 19.37 -9.33
C LEU A 115 -2.09 19.22 -10.74
N ILE A 116 -2.71 18.35 -11.53
CA ILE A 116 -2.29 18.07 -12.91
C ILE A 116 -3.45 18.45 -13.82
N PHE A 117 -3.26 19.47 -14.64
CA PHE A 117 -4.24 19.92 -15.63
C PHE A 117 -3.95 19.30 -16.99
N ASP A 118 -4.99 19.01 -17.76
CA ASP A 118 -4.86 18.60 -19.15
C ASP A 118 -4.91 19.83 -20.05
N GLU A 119 -3.75 20.29 -20.50
CA GLU A 119 -3.59 21.49 -21.33
C GLU A 119 -4.40 21.42 -22.64
N LYS A 120 -4.69 20.22 -23.14
CA LYS A 120 -5.52 20.05 -24.35
C LYS A 120 -6.99 20.38 -24.10
N LEU A 121 -7.44 20.25 -22.85
CA LEU A 121 -8.83 20.48 -22.44
C LEU A 121 -9.02 21.83 -21.76
N VAL A 122 -8.01 22.31 -21.04
CA VAL A 122 -8.03 23.56 -20.27
C VAL A 122 -6.69 24.30 -20.45
N PRO A 123 -6.43 24.88 -21.64
CA PRO A 123 -5.20 25.61 -21.89
C PRO A 123 -5.11 26.84 -20.97
N ALA A 124 -3.89 27.17 -20.52
CA ALA A 124 -3.57 28.27 -19.61
C ALA A 124 -4.26 28.25 -18.23
N PHE A 125 -5.12 27.26 -17.95
CA PHE A 125 -5.80 27.18 -16.66
C PHE A 125 -4.83 26.82 -15.52
N GLY A 126 -3.80 26.02 -15.80
CA GLY A 126 -2.78 25.72 -14.81
C GLY A 126 -2.01 26.97 -14.36
N GLU A 127 -1.69 27.86 -15.30
CA GLU A 127 -1.03 29.14 -15.05
C GLU A 127 -1.94 30.10 -14.28
N TYR A 128 -3.20 30.21 -14.70
CA TYR A 128 -4.20 30.98 -13.96
C TYR A 128 -4.34 30.49 -12.50
N VAL A 129 -4.40 29.17 -12.28
CA VAL A 129 -4.48 28.62 -10.92
C VAL A 129 -3.20 28.95 -10.14
N ALA A 130 -2.02 28.88 -10.75
CA ALA A 130 -0.76 29.24 -10.12
C ALA A 130 -0.75 30.71 -9.66
N ASP A 131 -1.21 31.63 -10.50
CA ASP A 131 -1.31 33.06 -10.17
C ASP A 131 -2.34 33.35 -9.07
N GLN A 132 -3.35 32.49 -8.92
CA GLN A 132 -4.33 32.61 -7.84
C GLN A 132 -3.86 31.97 -6.52
N LEU A 133 -2.75 31.21 -6.49
CA LEU A 133 -2.35 30.46 -5.29
C LEU A 133 -2.11 31.37 -4.08
N ASP A 134 -1.45 32.52 -4.26
CA ASP A 134 -1.18 33.46 -3.16
C ASP A 134 -2.49 33.98 -2.56
N ARG A 135 -3.43 34.38 -3.42
CA ARG A 135 -4.75 34.83 -2.99
C ARG A 135 -5.54 33.72 -2.28
N LEU A 136 -5.53 32.51 -2.84
CA LEU A 136 -6.20 31.34 -2.25
C LEU A 136 -5.58 30.98 -0.90
N TYR A 137 -4.27 31.16 -0.74
CA TYR A 137 -3.56 30.93 0.51
C TYR A 137 -3.94 31.98 1.57
N THR A 138 -3.96 33.26 1.21
CA THR A 138 -4.43 34.33 2.12
C THR A 138 -5.88 34.09 2.56
N GLN A 139 -6.78 33.78 1.62
CA GLN A 139 -8.17 33.47 1.95
C GLN A 139 -8.29 32.22 2.84
N PHE A 140 -7.45 31.22 2.62
CA PHE A 140 -7.42 30.03 3.47
C PHE A 140 -6.98 30.37 4.89
N LEU A 141 -5.96 31.22 5.06
CA LEU A 141 -5.52 31.70 6.38
C LEU A 141 -6.64 32.48 7.09
N GLU A 142 -7.31 33.41 6.41
CA GLU A 142 -8.41 34.18 6.99
C GLU A 142 -9.59 33.29 7.45
N ILE A 143 -9.95 32.28 6.65
CA ILE A 143 -11.00 31.32 7.01
C ILE A 143 -10.56 30.47 8.21
N ASN A 144 -9.28 30.11 8.29
CA ASN A 144 -8.77 29.22 9.32
C ASN A 144 -8.49 29.97 10.64
N GLU A 145 -8.07 31.25 10.57
CA GLU A 145 -7.93 32.15 11.73
C GLU A 145 -9.31 32.54 12.30
N GLY A 146 -10.32 32.74 11.45
CA GLY A 146 -11.70 32.97 11.90
C GLY A 146 -12.38 31.75 12.54
N GLY A 147 -11.83 30.54 12.35
CA GLY A 147 -12.36 29.29 12.91
C GLY A 147 -11.87 28.97 14.33
N GLU A 148 -10.83 29.65 14.83
CA GLU A 148 -10.31 29.49 16.20
C GLU A 148 -11.05 30.37 17.22
N SER A 149 -11.97 31.24 16.77
CA SER A 149 -12.68 32.22 17.62
C SER A 149 -14.05 31.75 18.14
N ASP A 150 -14.56 30.60 17.69
CA ASP A 150 -15.95 30.15 17.95
C ASP A 150 -16.05 28.89 18.85
N GLN A 151 -15.01 28.60 19.64
CA GLN A 151 -15.10 27.63 20.75
C GLN A 151 -14.54 28.23 22.04
N GLN A 152 -15.34 29.07 22.70
CA GLN A 152 -15.14 29.42 24.10
C GLN A 152 -16.46 29.33 24.88
#